data_AF-B7QN21-F1
#
_entry.id   AF-B7QN21-F1
#
_cell.length_a   1.000
_cell.length_b   1.000
_cell.length_c   1.000
_cell.angle_alpha   90.00
_cell.angle_beta   90.00
_cell.angle_gamma   90.00
#
_symmetry.space_group_name_H-M   'P 1'
#
loop_
_entity.id
_entity.type
_entity.pdbx_description
1 polymer ?
#
loop_
_entity_poly.entity_id
_entity_poly.type
_entity_poly.pdbx_seq_one_letter_code
_entity_poly.pdbx_strand_id
1 'polypeptide(L)'
;PCINILQLNTNHTYTATEHLRITQSILDIHISLLQEPYYLRNKVIGFALTDLVIHHPAQPRAAIILHTKSFDIYPAYISRDIVAVRLTNRFTDLYVISVYAPPHDDLNTTLTTLTDICTKFHPTPILIGGDFNAKNVVWGGNRTDDRGAQLAEFIIARDLLPLNTPESPPTFESARGCSWIDITLASQNIVRDITNWTVLSDTTGSDHNYIFIQAYNNNTTTTKKLTKSGQQKLLTQMSQDQWFTRMQTTQIHSLTLLKHII
;
A
#
# COMPACT_ATOMS: atom_id res chain seq x y z
N PRO A 1 10.09 16.53 -2.12
CA PRO A 1 10.54 16.04 -0.79
C PRO A 1 10.19 14.57 -0.66
N CYS A 2 11.04 13.75 -0.05
CA CYS A 2 10.79 12.32 0.09
C CYS A 2 9.83 12.03 1.26
N ILE A 3 8.97 11.04 1.13
CA ILE A 3 8.06 10.59 2.19
C ILE A 3 8.48 9.18 2.61
N ASN A 4 9.10 9.09 3.77
CA ASN A 4 9.38 7.85 4.48
C ASN A 4 8.14 7.39 5.27
N ILE A 5 7.68 6.18 4.99
CA ILE A 5 6.52 5.54 5.60
C ILE A 5 6.98 4.19 6.18
N LEU A 6 6.48 3.84 7.37
CA LEU A 6 6.77 2.58 8.03
C LEU A 6 5.47 1.83 8.30
N GLN A 7 5.37 0.59 7.84
CA GLN A 7 4.24 -0.31 8.12
C GLN A 7 4.68 -1.36 9.15
N LEU A 8 3.83 -1.60 10.16
CA LEU A 8 4.05 -2.61 11.19
C LEU A 8 2.74 -3.05 11.84
N ASN A 9 2.55 -4.37 11.97
CA ASN A 9 1.63 -4.94 12.96
C ASN A 9 2.34 -5.05 14.32
N THR A 10 1.85 -4.32 15.33
CA THR A 10 2.47 -4.29 16.67
C THR A 10 2.02 -5.42 17.60
N ASN A 11 1.07 -6.25 17.15
CA ASN A 11 0.48 -7.37 17.89
C ASN A 11 0.04 -6.99 19.31
N HIS A 12 -0.57 -5.80 19.43
CA HIS A 12 -0.98 -5.17 20.69
C HIS A 12 0.11 -5.02 21.75
N THR A 13 1.40 -5.06 21.38
CA THR A 13 2.50 -4.98 22.36
C THR A 13 2.98 -3.54 22.55
N TYR A 14 3.11 -3.12 23.81
CA TYR A 14 3.72 -1.83 24.13
C TYR A 14 5.21 -1.79 23.76
N THR A 15 5.91 -2.93 23.90
CA THR A 15 7.31 -3.06 23.50
C THR A 15 7.51 -2.73 22.03
N ALA A 16 6.63 -3.21 21.15
CA ALA A 16 6.75 -2.87 19.73
C ALA A 16 6.53 -1.37 19.46
N THR A 17 5.63 -0.73 20.18
CA THR A 17 5.46 0.73 20.10
C THR A 17 6.72 1.49 20.51
N GLU A 18 7.45 1.03 21.54
CA GLU A 18 8.71 1.67 21.95
C GLU A 18 9.84 1.48 20.93
N HIS A 19 9.98 0.26 20.37
CA HIS A 19 10.92 0.00 19.29
C HIS A 19 10.61 0.84 18.04
N LEU A 20 9.33 0.99 17.71
CA LEU A 20 8.87 1.83 16.61
C LEU A 20 9.30 3.29 16.79
N ARG A 21 9.16 3.84 18.00
CA ARG A 21 9.57 5.22 18.33
C ARG A 21 11.07 5.46 18.14
N ILE A 22 11.89 4.48 18.48
CA ILE A 22 13.34 4.53 18.26
C ILE A 22 13.64 4.50 16.76
N THR A 23 13.06 3.53 16.04
CA THR A 23 13.24 3.34 14.60
C THR A 23 12.79 4.56 13.80
N GLN A 24 11.66 5.15 14.19
CA GLN A 24 11.12 6.40 13.64
C GLN A 24 12.17 7.52 13.65
N SER A 25 12.90 7.67 14.74
CA SER A 25 13.91 8.72 14.91
C SER A 25 15.16 8.45 14.06
N ILE A 26 15.55 7.17 13.93
CA ILE A 26 16.75 6.76 13.17
C ILE A 26 16.53 6.89 11.67
N LEU A 27 15.35 6.52 11.18
CA LEU A 27 15.02 6.47 9.74
C LEU A 27 14.27 7.70 9.23
N ASP A 28 14.06 8.72 10.08
CA ASP A 28 13.28 9.92 9.75
C ASP A 28 11.90 9.56 9.17
N ILE A 29 11.17 8.73 9.89
CA ILE A 29 9.84 8.25 9.47
C ILE A 29 8.83 9.37 9.63
N HIS A 30 8.11 9.69 8.56
CA HIS A 30 7.07 10.71 8.58
C HIS A 30 5.69 10.14 8.95
N ILE A 31 5.43 8.89 8.58
CA ILE A 31 4.12 8.26 8.68
C ILE A 31 4.29 6.80 9.09
N SER A 32 3.53 6.37 10.11
CA SER A 32 3.47 4.96 10.50
C SER A 32 2.06 4.39 10.23
N LEU A 33 1.99 3.27 9.51
CA LEU A 33 0.78 2.49 9.25
C LEU A 33 0.75 1.31 10.19
N LEU A 34 -0.07 1.40 11.23
CA LEU A 34 -0.08 0.42 12.31
C LEU A 34 -1.29 -0.48 12.25
N GLN A 35 -1.03 -1.75 12.49
CA GLN A 35 -2.03 -2.78 12.73
C GLN A 35 -1.89 -3.30 14.16
N GLU A 36 -3.01 -3.66 14.76
CA GLU A 36 -3.15 -4.07 16.17
C GLU A 36 -2.36 -3.17 17.13
N PRO A 37 -2.57 -1.84 17.11
CA PRO A 37 -1.83 -0.92 17.97
C PRO A 37 -2.07 -1.24 19.45
N TYR A 38 -1.06 -1.04 20.29
CA TYR A 38 -1.29 -0.99 21.73
C TYR A 38 -2.12 0.25 22.09
N TYR A 39 -3.18 0.03 22.87
CA TYR A 39 -4.05 1.11 23.34
C TYR A 39 -4.43 0.93 24.81
N LEU A 40 -4.63 2.06 25.50
CA LEU A 40 -5.13 2.10 26.87
C LEU A 40 -6.41 2.92 26.92
N ARG A 41 -7.49 2.37 27.49
CA ARG A 41 -8.82 3.01 27.54
C ARG A 41 -9.27 3.51 26.16
N ASN A 42 -9.11 2.64 25.15
CA ASN A 42 -9.37 2.90 23.72
C ASN A 42 -8.55 4.02 23.05
N LYS A 43 -7.53 4.56 23.72
CA LYS A 43 -6.61 5.53 23.13
C LYS A 43 -5.30 4.84 22.77
N VAL A 44 -4.88 4.95 21.51
CA VAL A 44 -3.54 4.51 21.09
C VAL A 44 -2.49 5.41 21.75
N ILE A 45 -1.50 4.82 22.41
CA ILE A 45 -0.48 5.52 23.21
C ILE A 45 0.93 5.02 22.91
N GLY A 46 1.96 5.73 23.39
CA GLY A 46 3.39 5.42 23.15
C GLY A 46 4.06 6.30 22.09
N PHE A 47 3.38 7.38 21.67
CA PHE A 47 3.85 8.32 20.65
C PHE A 47 4.13 9.71 21.25
N ALA A 48 4.90 10.53 20.53
CA ALA A 48 5.24 11.88 20.99
C ALA A 48 3.99 12.77 21.07
N LEU A 49 4.00 13.77 21.95
CA LEU A 49 2.88 14.73 22.06
C LEU A 49 2.66 15.55 20.79
N THR A 50 3.68 15.63 19.93
CA THR A 50 3.62 16.30 18.62
C THR A 50 3.06 15.41 17.52
N ASP A 51 2.99 14.10 17.74
CA ASP A 51 2.47 13.16 16.76
C ASP A 51 0.95 13.27 16.68
N LEU A 52 0.43 13.22 15.45
CA LEU A 52 -1.01 13.10 15.23
C LEU A 52 -1.37 11.61 15.10
N VAL A 53 -2.16 11.13 16.04
CA VAL A 53 -2.59 9.72 16.12
C VAL A 53 -4.04 9.62 15.64
N ILE A 54 -4.27 8.94 14.52
CA ILE A 54 -5.60 8.78 13.92
C ILE A 54 -6.01 7.31 14.02
N HIS A 55 -7.10 7.05 14.76
CA HIS A 55 -7.62 5.71 14.99
C HIS A 55 -9.12 5.74 15.36
N HIS A 56 -9.76 4.58 15.33
CA HIS A 56 -11.14 4.41 15.78
C HIS A 56 -11.25 4.55 17.32
N PRO A 57 -12.30 5.19 17.86
CA PRO A 57 -12.42 5.48 19.30
C PRO A 57 -12.75 4.26 20.18
N ALA A 58 -13.00 3.08 19.60
CA ALA A 58 -13.29 1.86 20.34
C ALA A 58 -12.48 0.69 19.77
N GLN A 59 -11.64 0.08 20.62
CA GLN A 59 -10.84 -1.13 20.33
C GLN A 59 -10.15 -1.13 18.95
N PRO A 60 -9.35 -0.10 18.62
CA PRO A 60 -8.75 0.05 17.29
C PRO A 60 -7.83 -1.13 16.95
N ARG A 61 -7.99 -1.67 15.74
CA ARG A 61 -7.11 -2.67 15.11
C ARG A 61 -6.26 -2.07 13.97
N ALA A 62 -6.57 -0.85 13.52
CA ALA A 62 -5.73 -0.08 12.63
C ALA A 62 -5.56 1.36 13.14
N ALA A 63 -4.39 1.94 12.88
CA ALA A 63 -4.10 3.33 13.16
C ALA A 63 -3.11 3.90 12.12
N ILE A 64 -3.15 5.22 11.95
CA ILE A 64 -2.12 5.97 11.22
C ILE A 64 -1.55 7.02 12.17
N ILE A 65 -0.22 7.05 12.28
CA ILE A 65 0.52 8.02 13.08
C ILE A 65 1.29 8.95 12.16
N LEU A 66 1.13 10.25 12.33
CA LEU A 66 1.88 11.27 11.58
C LEU A 66 2.90 11.88 12.52
N HIS A 67 4.17 11.77 12.13
CA HIS A 67 5.34 12.25 12.87
C HIS A 67 5.87 13.58 12.35
N THR A 68 5.17 14.16 11.37
CA THR A 68 5.53 15.42 10.73
C THR A 68 4.31 16.33 10.60
N LYS A 69 4.58 17.64 10.50
CA LYS A 69 3.57 18.68 10.24
C LYS A 69 3.63 19.19 8.80
N SER A 70 4.34 18.49 7.91
CA SER A 70 4.52 18.89 6.51
C SER A 70 3.31 18.65 5.59
N PHE A 71 2.20 18.16 6.14
CA PHE A 71 0.98 17.86 5.41
C PHE A 71 -0.25 18.41 6.14
N ASP A 72 -1.19 18.92 5.36
CA ASP A 72 -2.58 19.02 5.78
C ASP A 72 -3.21 17.62 5.73
N ILE A 73 -3.94 17.27 6.79
CA ILE A 73 -4.45 15.92 7.01
C ILE A 73 -5.97 15.95 7.03
N TYR A 74 -6.60 15.12 6.20
CA TYR A 74 -8.05 14.97 6.18
C TYR A 74 -8.42 13.50 6.39
N PRO A 75 -8.97 13.13 7.56
CA PRO A 75 -9.53 11.81 7.76
C PRO A 75 -10.61 11.52 6.72
N ALA A 76 -10.44 10.43 5.98
CA ALA A 76 -11.29 10.09 4.84
C ALA A 76 -12.23 8.93 5.16
N TYR A 77 -11.75 7.97 5.96
CA TYR A 77 -12.51 6.86 6.50
C TYR A 77 -11.86 6.38 7.80
N ILE A 78 -12.66 6.09 8.83
CA ILE A 78 -12.18 5.52 10.09
C ILE A 78 -13.16 4.44 10.53
N SER A 79 -12.69 3.20 10.56
CA SER A 79 -13.33 2.09 11.26
C SER A 79 -12.30 1.43 12.16
N ARG A 80 -12.74 0.41 12.92
CA ARG A 80 -11.85 -0.40 13.76
C ARG A 80 -10.66 -0.98 12.98
N ASP A 81 -10.89 -1.34 11.72
CA ASP A 81 -10.00 -2.18 10.91
C ASP A 81 -9.33 -1.43 9.77
N ILE A 82 -9.88 -0.29 9.38
CA ILE A 82 -9.39 0.51 8.27
C ILE A 82 -9.36 1.97 8.71
N VAL A 83 -8.19 2.58 8.56
CA VAL A 83 -8.01 4.02 8.71
C VAL A 83 -7.47 4.55 7.39
N ALA A 84 -8.20 5.47 6.76
CA ALA A 84 -7.78 6.15 5.54
C ALA A 84 -7.68 7.65 5.79
N VAL A 85 -6.56 8.24 5.40
CA VAL A 85 -6.31 9.69 5.51
C VAL A 85 -5.85 10.23 4.17
N ARG A 86 -6.35 11.41 3.80
CA ARG A 86 -5.79 12.19 2.70
C ARG A 86 -4.70 13.08 3.25
N LEU A 87 -3.55 13.05 2.60
CA LEU A 87 -2.39 13.87 2.89
C LEU A 87 -2.22 14.85 1.75
N THR A 88 -2.26 16.15 2.05
CA THR A 88 -2.04 17.19 1.04
C THR A 88 -0.98 18.18 1.46
N ASN A 89 -0.16 18.61 0.51
CA ASN A 89 0.61 19.84 0.62
C ASN A 89 0.81 20.42 -0.79
N ARG A 90 1.71 21.40 -0.96
CA ARG A 90 2.00 22.01 -2.27
C ARG A 90 2.35 21.00 -3.37
N PHE A 91 2.90 19.85 -3.00
CA PHE A 91 3.49 18.90 -3.93
C PHE A 91 2.88 17.48 -3.82
N THR A 92 2.23 17.14 -2.71
CA THR A 92 1.61 15.82 -2.50
C THR A 92 0.10 15.94 -2.43
N ASP A 93 -0.59 15.02 -3.09
CA ASP A 93 -2.00 14.71 -2.84
C ASP A 93 -2.14 13.18 -2.90
N LEU A 94 -2.27 12.55 -1.73
CA LEU A 94 -2.18 11.09 -1.57
C LEU A 94 -3.14 10.61 -0.49
N TYR A 95 -3.88 9.55 -0.77
CA TYR A 95 -4.54 8.76 0.25
C TYR A 95 -3.63 7.68 0.79
N VAL A 96 -3.47 7.62 2.11
CA VAL A 96 -2.75 6.55 2.78
C VAL A 96 -3.72 5.80 3.68
N ILE A 97 -3.67 4.47 3.61
CA ILE A 97 -4.64 3.59 4.26
C ILE A 97 -3.88 2.53 5.07
N SER A 98 -4.20 2.44 6.36
CA SER A 98 -3.79 1.32 7.21
C SER A 98 -4.95 0.33 7.32
N VAL A 99 -4.68 -0.95 7.10
CA VAL A 99 -5.68 -2.03 7.09
C VAL A 99 -5.26 -3.18 8.00
N TYR A 100 -6.18 -3.70 8.79
CA TYR A 100 -6.05 -5.00 9.44
C TYR A 100 -7.23 -5.87 9.02
N ALA A 101 -6.96 -6.97 8.31
CA ALA A 101 -7.94 -7.99 7.99
C ALA A 101 -7.70 -9.21 8.88
N PRO A 102 -8.55 -9.44 9.91
CA PRO A 102 -8.35 -10.52 10.86
C PRO A 102 -8.36 -11.89 10.17
N PRO A 103 -7.56 -12.86 10.64
CA PRO A 103 -7.39 -14.15 9.97
C PRO A 103 -8.67 -15.00 9.96
N HIS A 104 -9.55 -14.79 10.93
CA HIS A 104 -10.77 -15.58 11.14
C HIS A 104 -12.05 -14.88 10.67
N ASP A 105 -11.96 -13.61 10.29
CA ASP A 105 -13.10 -12.84 9.78
C ASP A 105 -13.18 -12.98 8.25
N ASP A 106 -14.36 -12.81 7.67
CA ASP A 106 -14.55 -12.84 6.21
C ASP A 106 -13.84 -11.65 5.54
N LEU A 107 -12.83 -11.96 4.71
CA LEU A 107 -12.03 -10.97 4.00
C LEU A 107 -12.87 -10.08 3.09
N ASN A 108 -13.99 -10.59 2.54
CA ASN A 108 -14.84 -9.82 1.63
C ASN A 108 -15.43 -8.57 2.28
N THR A 109 -15.63 -8.56 3.61
CA THR A 109 -16.11 -7.37 4.33
C THR A 109 -15.09 -6.23 4.22
N THR A 110 -13.81 -6.55 4.43
CA THR A 110 -12.69 -5.61 4.27
C THR A 110 -12.54 -5.19 2.80
N LEU A 111 -12.56 -6.14 1.87
CA LEU A 111 -12.37 -5.85 0.44
C LEU A 111 -13.51 -5.02 -0.17
N THR A 112 -14.76 -5.22 0.27
CA THR A 112 -15.91 -4.40 -0.13
C THR A 112 -15.71 -2.96 0.31
N THR A 113 -15.30 -2.76 1.58
CA THR A 113 -15.03 -1.42 2.10
C THR A 113 -13.86 -0.75 1.37
N LEU A 114 -12.79 -1.49 1.10
CA LEU A 114 -11.66 -0.99 0.31
C LEU A 114 -12.06 -0.68 -1.14
N THR A 115 -12.97 -1.46 -1.73
CA THR A 115 -13.52 -1.20 -3.06
C THR A 115 -14.24 0.13 -3.11
N ASP A 116 -15.10 0.42 -2.12
CA ASP A 116 -15.81 1.68 -2.02
C ASP A 116 -14.85 2.86 -1.83
N ILE A 117 -13.85 2.70 -0.96
CA ILE A 117 -12.81 3.69 -0.71
C ILE A 117 -12.00 3.99 -1.98
N CYS A 118 -11.51 2.96 -2.67
CA CYS A 118 -10.72 3.11 -3.89
C CYS A 118 -11.55 3.77 -5.01
N THR A 119 -12.80 3.36 -5.16
CA THR A 119 -13.72 3.93 -6.16
C THR A 119 -14.01 5.40 -5.87
N LYS A 120 -14.24 5.75 -4.60
CA LYS A 120 -14.57 7.12 -4.18
C LYS A 120 -13.40 8.09 -4.34
N PHE A 121 -12.17 7.63 -4.12
CA PHE A 121 -10.99 8.50 -4.11
C PHE A 121 -10.21 8.51 -5.44
N HIS A 122 -10.59 7.66 -6.40
CA HIS A 122 -10.06 7.73 -7.76
C HIS A 122 -10.38 9.10 -8.41
N PRO A 123 -9.44 9.73 -9.16
CA PRO A 123 -8.12 9.24 -9.55
C PRO A 123 -6.97 9.71 -8.64
N THR A 124 -7.23 10.18 -7.42
CA THR A 124 -6.15 10.57 -6.49
C THR A 124 -5.32 9.33 -6.15
N PRO A 125 -3.98 9.43 -6.07
CA PRO A 125 -3.16 8.28 -5.72
C PRO A 125 -3.48 7.70 -4.34
N ILE A 126 -3.33 6.38 -4.22
CA ILE A 126 -3.65 5.59 -3.03
C ILE A 126 -2.48 4.66 -2.71
N LEU A 127 -2.07 4.66 -1.44
CA LEU A 127 -1.16 3.69 -0.86
C LEU A 127 -1.87 2.97 0.30
N ILE A 128 -1.91 1.64 0.25
CA ILE A 128 -2.54 0.80 1.26
C ILE A 128 -1.45 -0.04 1.89
N GLY A 129 -1.29 0.02 3.20
CA GLY A 129 -0.43 -0.90 3.95
C GLY A 129 -1.26 -1.63 4.99
N GLY A 130 -1.09 -2.93 5.09
CA GLY A 130 -1.83 -3.69 6.09
C GLY A 130 -1.44 -5.13 6.23
N ASP A 131 -1.91 -5.71 7.33
CA ASP A 131 -1.90 -7.15 7.56
C ASP A 131 -3.22 -7.72 7.05
N PHE A 132 -3.16 -8.49 5.98
CA PHE A 132 -4.34 -9.09 5.34
C PHE A 132 -4.60 -10.52 5.81
N ASN A 133 -3.65 -11.14 6.52
CA ASN A 133 -3.68 -12.57 6.84
C ASN A 133 -3.98 -13.43 5.60
N ALA A 134 -3.36 -13.09 4.46
CA ALA A 134 -3.62 -13.70 3.16
C ALA A 134 -2.30 -14.09 2.50
N LYS A 135 -2.19 -15.33 2.01
CA LYS A 135 -0.92 -15.87 1.48
C LYS A 135 -1.04 -16.07 -0.02
N ASN A 136 -0.10 -15.52 -0.76
CA ASN A 136 0.00 -15.71 -2.20
C ASN A 136 1.45 -15.58 -2.64
N VAL A 137 1.88 -16.48 -3.53
CA VAL A 137 3.23 -16.50 -4.10
C VAL A 137 3.63 -15.17 -4.78
N VAL A 138 2.66 -14.37 -5.22
CA VAL A 138 2.88 -13.05 -5.84
C VAL A 138 3.59 -12.07 -4.88
N TRP A 139 3.29 -12.12 -3.58
CA TRP A 139 3.89 -11.24 -2.57
C TRP A 139 4.81 -11.99 -1.59
N GLY A 140 5.17 -13.24 -1.90
CA GLY A 140 6.16 -14.01 -1.16
C GLY A 140 5.69 -15.39 -0.70
N GLY A 141 6.67 -16.18 -0.26
CA GLY A 141 6.47 -17.57 0.15
C GLY A 141 6.19 -18.52 -1.02
N ASN A 142 5.69 -19.72 -0.72
CA ASN A 142 5.52 -20.80 -1.70
C ASN A 142 4.09 -21.33 -1.79
N ARG A 143 3.12 -20.63 -1.20
CA ARG A 143 1.74 -21.08 -1.12
C ARG A 143 0.78 -19.93 -1.39
N THR A 144 -0.27 -20.24 -2.13
CA THR A 144 -1.48 -19.43 -2.21
C THR A 144 -2.60 -20.10 -1.44
N ASP A 145 -3.27 -19.37 -0.55
CA ASP A 145 -4.51 -19.81 0.12
C ASP A 145 -5.73 -19.08 -0.45
N ASP A 146 -6.94 -19.51 -0.06
CA ASP A 146 -8.18 -18.96 -0.59
C ASP A 146 -8.31 -17.45 -0.33
N ARG A 147 -7.82 -16.97 0.82
CA ARG A 147 -7.76 -15.54 1.15
C ARG A 147 -6.80 -14.79 0.23
N GLY A 148 -5.64 -15.37 -0.05
CA GLY A 148 -4.68 -14.80 -1.00
C GLY A 148 -5.16 -14.82 -2.44
N ALA A 149 -5.98 -15.79 -2.84
CA ALA A 149 -6.65 -15.78 -4.15
C ALA A 149 -7.67 -14.64 -4.23
N GLN A 150 -8.53 -14.49 -3.21
CA GLN A 150 -9.51 -13.39 -3.13
C GLN A 150 -8.85 -12.00 -3.12
N LEU A 151 -7.77 -11.83 -2.35
CA LEU A 151 -7.02 -10.57 -2.33
C LEU A 151 -6.40 -10.28 -3.70
N ALA A 152 -5.86 -11.29 -4.38
CA ALA A 152 -5.30 -11.11 -5.73
C ALA A 152 -6.38 -10.69 -6.75
N GLU A 153 -7.58 -11.27 -6.70
CA GLU A 153 -8.71 -10.84 -7.52
C GLU A 153 -9.09 -9.38 -7.26
N PHE A 154 -9.14 -8.96 -5.99
CA PHE A 154 -9.39 -7.56 -5.63
C PHE A 154 -8.31 -6.62 -6.18
N ILE A 155 -7.03 -6.98 -6.04
CA ILE A 155 -5.89 -6.19 -6.53
C ILE A 155 -6.03 -5.95 -8.04
N ILE A 156 -6.31 -7.02 -8.81
CA ILE A 156 -6.51 -6.94 -10.26
C ILE A 156 -7.74 -6.09 -10.57
N ALA A 157 -8.87 -6.34 -9.91
CA ALA A 157 -10.12 -5.65 -10.18
C ALA A 157 -10.09 -4.15 -9.88
N ARG A 158 -9.15 -3.68 -9.04
CA ARG A 158 -8.97 -2.27 -8.65
C ARG A 158 -7.73 -1.61 -9.25
N ASP A 159 -7.07 -2.26 -10.22
CA ASP A 159 -5.84 -1.77 -10.85
C ASP A 159 -4.77 -1.35 -9.82
N LEU A 160 -4.65 -2.13 -8.74
CA LEU A 160 -3.63 -1.95 -7.72
C LEU A 160 -2.41 -2.82 -8.06
N LEU A 161 -1.26 -2.42 -7.53
CA LEU A 161 -0.02 -3.18 -7.64
C LEU A 161 0.51 -3.51 -6.25
N PRO A 162 0.82 -4.78 -5.95
CA PRO A 162 1.57 -5.12 -4.76
C PRO A 162 3.02 -4.62 -4.92
N LEU A 163 3.54 -3.99 -3.86
CA LEU A 163 4.94 -3.56 -3.79
C LEU A 163 5.86 -4.64 -3.24
N ASN A 164 5.29 -5.59 -2.49
CA ASN A 164 5.98 -6.82 -2.10
C ASN A 164 6.44 -7.59 -3.35
N THR A 165 7.56 -8.31 -3.22
CA THR A 165 8.07 -9.19 -4.28
C THR A 165 8.14 -10.64 -3.78
N PRO A 166 8.07 -11.65 -4.67
CA PRO A 166 8.24 -13.04 -4.28
C PRO A 166 9.56 -13.33 -3.54
N GLU A 167 10.59 -12.53 -3.80
CA GLU A 167 11.93 -12.64 -3.23
C GLU A 167 12.10 -11.86 -1.91
N SER A 168 11.09 -11.13 -1.45
CA SER A 168 11.23 -10.33 -0.23
C SER A 168 11.44 -11.23 1.00
N PRO A 169 12.14 -10.75 2.04
CA PRO A 169 12.13 -11.41 3.34
C PRO A 169 10.69 -11.58 3.87
N PRO A 170 10.45 -12.55 4.78
CA PRO A 170 9.15 -12.72 5.41
C PRO A 170 8.76 -11.49 6.21
N THR A 171 7.47 -11.16 6.19
CA THR A 171 6.91 -10.03 6.95
C THR A 171 6.48 -10.43 8.35
N PHE A 172 6.31 -11.73 8.58
CA PHE A 172 5.98 -12.34 9.86
C PHE A 172 6.93 -13.50 10.15
N GLU A 173 7.51 -13.52 11.33
CA GLU A 173 8.44 -14.55 11.79
C GLU A 173 8.15 -14.94 13.24
N SER A 174 7.87 -16.23 13.45
CA SER A 174 7.63 -16.79 14.77
C SER A 174 8.43 -18.07 14.96
N ALA A 175 8.44 -18.60 16.18
CA ALA A 175 9.00 -19.92 16.47
C ALA A 175 8.33 -21.06 15.65
N ARG A 176 7.15 -20.83 15.06
CA ARG A 176 6.41 -21.80 14.25
C ARG A 176 6.72 -21.69 12.75
N GLY A 177 7.50 -20.71 12.33
CA GLY A 177 7.85 -20.44 10.95
C GLY A 177 7.49 -19.02 10.52
N CYS A 178 7.64 -18.77 9.21
CA CYS A 178 7.57 -17.45 8.62
C CYS A 178 6.43 -17.34 7.59
N SER A 179 5.91 -16.14 7.37
CA SER A 179 4.92 -15.86 6.33
C SER A 179 4.97 -14.43 5.79
N TRP A 180 4.30 -14.21 4.66
CA TRP A 180 4.18 -12.94 3.96
C TRP A 180 2.70 -12.53 3.95
N ILE A 181 2.25 -12.00 5.07
CA ILE A 181 0.83 -11.65 5.31
C ILE A 181 0.59 -10.14 5.42
N ASP A 182 1.68 -9.36 5.48
CA ASP A 182 1.66 -7.92 5.45
C ASP A 182 1.95 -7.45 4.03
N ILE A 183 0.98 -6.77 3.41
CA ILE A 183 1.05 -6.38 2.01
C ILE A 183 0.95 -4.86 1.91
N THR A 184 1.78 -4.27 1.06
CA THR A 184 1.65 -2.88 0.63
C THR A 184 1.16 -2.84 -0.81
N LEU A 185 0.05 -2.15 -1.06
CA LEU A 185 -0.56 -1.95 -2.37
C LEU A 185 -0.47 -0.48 -2.78
N ALA A 186 -0.20 -0.23 -4.04
CA ALA A 186 -0.14 1.11 -4.63
C ALA A 186 -1.05 1.20 -5.85
N SER A 187 -1.72 2.34 -6.04
CA SER A 187 -2.36 2.63 -7.32
C SER A 187 -1.33 2.97 -8.41
N GLN A 188 -1.70 2.75 -9.66
CA GLN A 188 -0.80 2.93 -10.83
C GLN A 188 -0.14 4.31 -10.94
N ASN A 189 -0.80 5.34 -10.42
CA ASN A 189 -0.33 6.73 -10.49
C ASN A 189 0.69 7.10 -9.40
N ILE A 190 0.88 6.31 -8.33
CA ILE A 190 1.95 6.51 -7.34
C ILE A 190 3.06 5.46 -7.41
N VAL A 191 2.84 4.30 -8.05
CA VAL A 191 3.86 3.23 -8.07
C VAL A 191 5.23 3.70 -8.59
N ARG A 192 5.25 4.64 -9.54
CA ARG A 192 6.49 5.21 -10.12
C ARG A 192 7.22 6.16 -9.19
N ASP A 193 6.51 6.67 -8.19
CA ASP A 193 7.04 7.56 -7.19
C ASP A 193 7.57 6.78 -5.99
N ILE A 194 7.21 5.49 -5.83
CA ILE A 194 7.82 4.60 -4.84
C ILE A 194 9.23 4.23 -5.28
N THR A 195 10.23 4.60 -4.48
CA THR A 195 11.65 4.35 -4.78
C THR A 195 12.29 3.30 -3.92
N ASN A 196 11.72 3.02 -2.76
CA ASN A 196 12.17 1.93 -1.91
C ASN A 196 10.96 1.25 -1.28
N TRP A 197 10.95 -0.07 -1.34
CA TRP A 197 10.09 -0.92 -0.54
C TRP A 197 10.99 -2.03 -0.03
N THR A 198 11.10 -2.19 1.29
CA THR A 198 11.97 -3.20 1.89
C THR A 198 11.43 -3.66 3.23
N VAL A 199 11.59 -4.95 3.50
CA VAL A 199 11.43 -5.49 4.86
C VAL A 199 12.73 -5.23 5.60
N LEU A 200 12.66 -4.60 6.77
CA LEU A 200 13.85 -4.35 7.60
C LEU A 200 14.12 -5.54 8.51
N SER A 201 15.40 -5.77 8.80
CA SER A 201 15.86 -6.83 9.71
C SER A 201 15.91 -6.40 11.18
N ASP A 202 15.51 -5.15 11.48
CA ASP A 202 15.51 -4.59 12.82
C ASP A 202 14.50 -5.30 13.73
N THR A 203 14.84 -5.41 15.02
CA THR A 203 13.94 -6.01 16.00
C THR A 203 12.76 -5.09 16.27
N THR A 204 11.56 -5.63 16.06
CA THR A 204 10.32 -4.87 16.22
C THR A 204 9.73 -5.02 17.61
N GLY A 205 10.09 -6.05 18.38
CA GLY A 205 9.37 -6.41 19.61
C GLY A 205 8.01 -7.07 19.36
N SER A 206 7.66 -7.27 18.09
CA SER A 206 6.53 -8.04 17.55
C SER A 206 7.07 -9.28 16.82
N ASP A 207 6.18 -10.20 16.46
CA ASP A 207 6.44 -11.27 15.49
C ASP A 207 6.33 -10.79 14.03
N HIS A 208 5.92 -9.54 13.80
CA HIS A 208 5.96 -8.91 12.49
C HIS A 208 7.22 -8.05 12.29
N ASN A 209 7.74 -8.05 11.08
CA ASN A 209 8.88 -7.25 10.64
C ASN A 209 8.42 -5.90 10.08
N TYR A 210 9.28 -4.88 10.21
CA TYR A 210 9.01 -3.58 9.62
C TYR A 210 9.01 -3.65 8.09
N ILE A 211 8.05 -2.96 7.48
CA ILE A 211 8.07 -2.67 6.05
C ILE A 211 8.33 -1.17 5.88
N PHE A 212 9.49 -0.83 5.33
CA PHE A 212 9.86 0.54 5.01
C PHE A 212 9.50 0.86 3.57
N ILE A 213 8.81 1.98 3.38
CA ILE A 213 8.38 2.49 2.09
C ILE A 213 8.91 3.91 1.95
N GLN A 214 9.53 4.19 0.82
CA GLN A 214 9.99 5.52 0.47
C GLN A 214 9.35 5.96 -0.83
N ALA A 215 8.69 7.12 -0.81
CA ALA A 215 8.05 7.71 -1.98
C ALA A 215 8.62 9.10 -2.28
N TYR A 216 9.06 9.35 -3.52
CA TYR A 216 9.35 10.70 -3.97
C TYR A 216 8.09 11.47 -4.28
N ASN A 217 8.12 12.72 -3.88
CA ASN A 217 7.12 13.67 -4.28
C ASN A 217 7.47 14.27 -5.65
N ASN A 218 7.09 13.58 -6.72
CA ASN A 218 7.17 14.10 -8.08
C ASN A 218 5.79 14.51 -8.56
N ASN A 219 5.34 15.70 -8.15
CA ASN A 219 4.33 16.44 -8.92
C ASN A 219 4.90 16.92 -10.27
N THR A 220 5.30 15.98 -11.11
CA THR A 220 5.50 16.16 -12.56
C THR A 220 4.98 14.97 -13.35
N THR A 221 3.84 14.38 -12.98
CA THR A 221 3.00 13.71 -13.97
C THR A 221 2.27 14.75 -14.83
N THR A 222 3.03 15.49 -15.63
CA THR A 222 2.54 15.62 -17.01
C THR A 222 2.63 14.23 -17.57
N THR A 223 1.47 13.58 -17.76
CA THR A 223 1.39 12.54 -18.77
C THR A 223 1.90 13.18 -20.06
N LYS A 224 3.20 12.98 -20.37
CA LYS A 224 3.71 13.37 -21.67
C LYS A 224 2.99 12.46 -22.65
N LYS A 225 1.87 12.96 -23.19
CA LYS A 225 1.25 12.40 -24.37
C LYS A 225 2.39 12.19 -25.35
N LEU A 226 2.55 10.94 -25.81
CA LEU A 226 3.48 10.65 -26.89
C LEU A 226 3.24 11.70 -27.97
N THR A 227 4.32 12.34 -28.43
CA THR A 227 4.23 13.24 -29.59
C THR A 227 3.61 12.47 -30.74
N LYS A 228 3.01 13.14 -31.74
CA LYS A 228 2.45 12.43 -32.91
C LYS A 228 3.46 11.45 -33.54
N SER A 229 4.74 11.82 -33.53
CA SER A 229 5.85 10.95 -33.96
C SER A 229 6.06 9.74 -33.03
N GLY A 230 6.04 9.95 -31.71
CA GLY A 230 6.12 8.85 -30.73
C GLY A 230 4.93 7.88 -30.80
N GLN A 231 3.72 8.39 -31.07
CA GLN A 231 2.52 7.58 -31.30
C GLN A 231 2.65 6.73 -32.57
N GLN A 232 3.15 7.32 -33.66
CA GLN A 232 3.38 6.60 -34.92
C GLN A 232 4.46 5.52 -34.78
N LYS A 233 5.52 5.81 -34.02
CA LYS A 233 6.62 4.86 -33.79
C LYS A 233 6.17 3.67 -32.95
N LEU A 234 5.39 3.91 -31.89
CA LEU A 234 4.79 2.87 -31.08
C LEU A 234 3.84 1.99 -31.89
N LEU A 235 2.95 2.60 -32.69
CA LEU A 235 2.09 1.86 -33.62
C LEU A 235 2.87 0.95 -34.56
N THR A 236 3.96 1.48 -35.13
CA THR A 236 4.81 0.72 -36.07
C THR A 236 5.50 -0.45 -35.37
N GLN A 237 5.93 -0.29 -34.11
CA GLN A 237 6.50 -1.38 -33.34
C GLN A 237 5.46 -2.44 -33.01
N MET A 238 4.27 -2.02 -32.56
CA MET A 238 3.19 -2.93 -32.17
C MET A 238 2.59 -3.69 -33.36
N SER A 239 2.54 -3.09 -34.56
CA SER A 239 2.06 -3.77 -35.77
C SER A 239 3.06 -4.81 -36.31
N GLN A 240 4.33 -4.72 -35.93
CA GLN A 240 5.39 -5.66 -36.30
C GLN A 240 5.61 -6.76 -35.25
N ASP A 241 5.02 -6.60 -34.06
CA ASP A 241 5.18 -7.55 -32.98
C ASP A 241 4.34 -8.81 -33.22
N GLN A 242 5.02 -9.96 -33.34
CA GLN A 242 4.41 -11.25 -33.65
C GLN A 242 3.47 -11.76 -32.54
N TRP A 243 3.72 -11.40 -31.28
CA TRP A 243 2.81 -11.80 -30.20
C TRP A 243 1.51 -10.99 -30.25
N PHE A 244 1.61 -9.67 -30.48
CA PHE A 244 0.47 -8.76 -30.48
C PHE A 244 -0.44 -9.00 -31.68
N THR A 245 0.15 -9.22 -32.86
CA THR A 245 -0.56 -9.55 -34.09
C THR A 245 -1.25 -10.91 -34.04
N ARG A 246 -0.77 -11.87 -33.24
CA ARG A 246 -1.43 -13.18 -33.06
C ARG A 246 -2.65 -13.12 -32.14
N MET A 247 -2.71 -12.18 -31.21
CA MET A 247 -3.82 -12.05 -30.27
C MET A 247 -5.04 -11.30 -30.84
N GLN A 248 -4.91 -10.68 -32.01
CA GLN A 248 -5.97 -9.86 -32.59
C GLN A 248 -6.39 -10.37 -33.97
N THR A 249 -7.70 -10.49 -34.18
CA THR A 249 -8.28 -10.84 -35.49
C THR A 249 -8.25 -9.68 -36.48
N THR A 250 -7.89 -8.46 -36.04
CA THR A 250 -7.96 -7.23 -36.82
C THR A 250 -6.59 -6.55 -36.90
N GLN A 251 -6.11 -6.28 -38.11
CA GLN A 251 -4.84 -5.55 -38.28
C GLN A 251 -4.97 -4.08 -37.83
N ILE A 252 -4.01 -3.63 -37.02
CA ILE A 252 -3.97 -2.27 -36.50
C ILE A 252 -3.30 -1.34 -37.51
N HIS A 253 -4.12 -0.53 -38.18
CA HIS A 253 -3.65 0.47 -39.15
C HIS A 253 -3.85 1.93 -38.69
N SER A 254 -4.39 2.14 -37.49
CA SER A 254 -4.62 3.50 -36.96
C SER A 254 -4.57 3.59 -35.44
N LEU A 255 -4.27 4.80 -34.94
CA LEU A 255 -4.29 5.12 -33.51
C LEU A 255 -5.69 4.97 -32.89
N THR A 256 -6.74 5.14 -33.69
CA THR A 256 -8.13 5.03 -33.23
C THR A 256 -8.49 3.59 -32.92
N LEU A 257 -8.04 2.65 -33.75
CA LEU A 257 -8.21 1.21 -33.48
C LEU A 257 -7.39 0.80 -32.26
N LEU A 258 -6.15 1.27 -32.14
CA LEU A 258 -5.26 0.93 -31.03
C LEU A 258 -5.88 1.30 -29.67
N LYS A 259 -6.52 2.46 -29.55
CA LYS A 259 -7.21 2.90 -28.33
C LYS A 259 -8.47 2.11 -27.95
N HIS A 260 -9.02 1.32 -28.88
CA HIS A 260 -10.17 0.45 -28.57
C HIS A 260 -9.71 -0.93 -28.07
N ILE A 261 -8.43 -1.24 -28.21
CA ILE A 261 -7.87 -2.56 -27.90
C ILE A 261 -7.02 -2.53 -26.62
N ILE A 262 -6.43 -1.38 -26.29
CA ILE A 262 -5.75 -1.09 -25.02
C ILE A 262 -6.71 -0.36 -24.11
#